data_AF-G2J6Z1-F1
#
_entry.id   AF-G2J6Z1-F1
#
_cell.length_a   1.000
_cell.length_b   1.000
_cell.length_c   1.000
_cell.angle_alpha   90.00
_cell.angle_beta   90.00
_cell.angle_gamma   90.00
#
_symmetry.space_group_name_H-M   'P 1'
#
loop_
_entity.id
_entity.type
_entity.pdbx_description
1 polymer ?
#
loop_
_entity_poly.entity_id
_entity_poly.type
_entity_poly.pdbx_seq_one_letter_code
_entity_poly.pdbx_strand_id
1 'polypeptide(L)'
;MNLEPQNSKISESENFGNLRISGFQNLQIFKSQNLRISESQNLRISESQNLRISESQSLRISESQNLRISESLNLRILKPQILRISKFENLGIPESQNLRILESQNLRISESPNLQISKSQNLRISESQNLRISESQSLRISESQNLRISESLNLRILKPQILRISKFENLGIPESQNLRILESQNLRISESPNLQISKSQNLRISESQNLRISESQSLRISESQNLRISESLNLRILKPQILRISKFENLGIPESQNLKILESQNLRISESPNLQISKSQNLRISESPNLRISESQSLRISESQNL
;
A
#
# COMPACT_ATOMS: atom_id res chain seq x y z
N MET A 1 -13.95 -13.43 -41.90
CA MET A 1 -14.90 -14.57 -41.84
C MET A 1 -15.78 -14.37 -40.62
N ASN A 2 -17.10 -14.52 -40.77
CA ASN A 2 -18.06 -14.52 -39.66
C ASN A 2 -18.47 -15.97 -39.43
N LEU A 3 -18.34 -16.47 -38.20
CA LEU A 3 -18.77 -17.82 -37.84
C LEU A 3 -19.97 -17.71 -36.89
N GLU A 4 -21.05 -18.39 -37.26
CA GLU A 4 -22.27 -18.50 -36.47
C GLU A 4 -22.24 -19.72 -35.54
N PRO A 5 -23.07 -19.74 -34.48
CA PRO A 5 -23.03 -20.76 -33.43
C PRO A 5 -23.22 -22.17 -34.01
N GLN A 6 -22.16 -22.97 -34.03
CA GLN A 6 -22.28 -24.42 -34.01
C GLN A 6 -21.37 -24.95 -32.89
N ASN A 7 -21.76 -26.06 -32.28
CA ASN A 7 -20.90 -26.81 -31.36
C ASN A 7 -19.72 -27.39 -32.16
N SER A 8 -18.73 -26.56 -32.47
CA SER A 8 -17.57 -26.95 -33.23
C SER A 8 -16.31 -26.67 -32.41
N LYS A 9 -15.53 -27.72 -32.16
CA LYS A 9 -14.08 -27.55 -32.10
C LYS A 9 -13.69 -26.99 -33.47
N ILE A 10 -13.45 -25.69 -33.56
CA ILE A 10 -12.67 -25.14 -34.67
C ILE A 10 -11.22 -25.53 -34.40
N SER A 11 -10.91 -26.81 -34.59
CA SER A 11 -9.57 -27.36 -34.55
C SER A 11 -9.00 -27.32 -35.96
N GLU A 12 -8.97 -26.13 -36.56
CA GLU A 12 -8.28 -25.95 -37.83
C GLU A 12 -7.14 -24.98 -37.63
N SER A 13 -5.96 -25.49 -37.94
CA SER A 13 -4.63 -24.94 -37.92
C SER A 13 -4.45 -23.74 -38.87
N GLU A 14 -5.49 -22.92 -39.05
CA GLU A 14 -5.48 -21.86 -40.03
C GLU A 14 -5.15 -20.51 -39.38
N ASN A 15 -4.17 -19.84 -39.97
CA ASN A 15 -3.71 -18.52 -39.57
C ASN A 15 -4.73 -17.50 -40.08
N PHE A 16 -5.81 -17.27 -39.32
CA PHE A 16 -6.84 -16.33 -39.76
C PHE A 16 -6.42 -14.87 -39.51
N GLY A 17 -6.41 -14.07 -40.58
CA GLY A 17 -6.08 -12.63 -40.51
C GLY A 17 -7.09 -11.81 -39.70
N ASN A 18 -8.39 -11.95 -39.98
CA ASN A 18 -9.48 -11.21 -39.31
C ASN A 18 -10.70 -12.12 -39.07
N LEU A 19 -10.99 -12.39 -37.79
CA LEU A 19 -12.13 -13.21 -37.36
C LEU A 19 -13.11 -12.41 -36.50
N ARG A 20 -14.39 -12.59 -36.79
CA ARG A 20 -15.49 -12.18 -35.91
C ARG A 20 -16.33 -13.39 -35.59
N ILE A 21 -16.54 -13.61 -34.31
CA ILE A 21 -17.19 -14.81 -33.79
C ILE A 21 -18.23 -14.36 -32.76
N SER A 22 -19.41 -14.97 -32.79
CA SER A 22 -20.50 -14.63 -31.87
C SER A 22 -21.22 -15.89 -31.41
N GLY A 23 -21.38 -16.06 -30.09
CA GLY A 23 -22.23 -17.09 -29.48
C GLY A 23 -21.68 -18.51 -29.60
N PHE A 24 -20.67 -18.87 -28.80
CA PHE A 24 -20.12 -20.24 -28.78
C PHE A 24 -20.04 -20.83 -27.37
N GLN A 25 -20.35 -22.12 -27.24
CA GLN A 25 -20.21 -22.81 -25.96
C GLN A 25 -18.75 -23.19 -25.67
N ASN A 26 -18.05 -23.78 -26.64
CA ASN A 26 -16.66 -24.18 -26.49
C ASN A 26 -15.88 -23.80 -27.74
N LEU A 27 -14.87 -22.95 -27.58
CA LEU A 27 -14.06 -22.46 -28.69
C LEU A 27 -12.58 -22.57 -28.35
N GLN A 28 -11.81 -23.14 -29.28
CA GLN A 28 -10.36 -23.21 -29.20
C GLN A 28 -9.79 -22.55 -30.45
N ILE A 29 -8.85 -21.62 -30.27
CA ILE A 29 -8.16 -20.95 -31.37
C ILE A 29 -6.67 -21.06 -31.10
N PHE A 30 -5.94 -21.59 -32.07
CA PHE A 30 -4.50 -21.72 -31.94
C PHE A 30 -3.81 -20.38 -32.16
N LYS A 31 -4.02 -19.76 -33.33
CA LYS A 31 -3.37 -18.51 -33.71
C LYS A 31 -4.34 -17.60 -34.45
N SER A 32 -4.29 -16.30 -34.17
CA SER A 32 -5.02 -15.29 -34.93
C SER A 32 -4.29 -13.95 -34.92
N GLN A 33 -4.42 -13.17 -35.99
CA GLN A 33 -3.92 -11.78 -35.97
C GLN A 33 -4.94 -10.86 -35.29
N ASN A 34 -6.16 -10.77 -35.83
CA ASN A 34 -7.21 -9.95 -35.23
C ASN A 34 -8.46 -10.79 -34.98
N LEU A 35 -8.86 -10.87 -33.72
CA LEU A 35 -9.99 -11.66 -33.28
C LEU A 35 -10.94 -10.81 -32.45
N ARG A 36 -12.21 -10.82 -32.84
CA ARG A 36 -13.31 -10.22 -32.08
C ARG A 36 -14.33 -11.29 -31.72
N ILE A 37 -14.60 -11.43 -30.44
CA ILE A 37 -15.56 -12.39 -29.91
C ILE A 37 -16.60 -11.60 -29.12
N SER A 38 -17.86 -11.70 -29.54
CA SER A 38 -18.94 -11.05 -28.82
C SER A 38 -19.24 -11.80 -27.53
N GLU A 39 -19.45 -13.12 -27.62
CA GLU A 39 -19.87 -13.93 -26.48
C GLU A 39 -19.29 -15.34 -26.59
N SER A 40 -18.84 -15.88 -25.46
CA SER A 40 -18.40 -17.28 -25.36
C SER A 40 -18.57 -17.84 -23.94
N GLN A 41 -18.87 -19.12 -23.80
CA GLN A 41 -18.90 -19.77 -22.49
C GLN A 41 -17.47 -20.20 -22.09
N ASN A 42 -16.84 -21.08 -22.87
CA ASN A 42 -15.47 -21.53 -22.67
C ASN A 42 -14.58 -21.20 -23.87
N LEU A 43 -13.60 -20.32 -23.67
CA LEU A 43 -12.69 -19.88 -24.71
C LEU A 43 -11.24 -20.19 -24.35
N ARG A 44 -10.53 -20.86 -25.26
CA ARG A 44 -9.09 -21.08 -25.17
C ARG A 44 -8.39 -20.50 -26.39
N ILE A 45 -7.40 -19.65 -26.16
CA ILE A 45 -6.63 -19.03 -27.25
C ILE A 45 -5.15 -19.22 -26.93
N SER A 46 -4.39 -19.81 -27.85
CA SER A 46 -2.95 -20.00 -27.63
C SER A 46 -2.20 -18.70 -27.93
N GLU A 47 -2.40 -18.11 -29.10
CA GLU A 47 -1.71 -16.89 -29.52
C GLU A 47 -2.66 -15.91 -30.24
N SER A 48 -2.55 -14.63 -29.92
CA SER A 48 -3.23 -13.57 -30.67
C SER A 48 -2.44 -12.27 -30.71
N GLN A 49 -2.47 -11.53 -31.82
CA GLN A 49 -1.93 -10.17 -31.83
C GLN A 49 -2.94 -9.19 -31.20
N ASN A 50 -4.16 -9.10 -31.75
CA ASN A 50 -5.19 -8.21 -31.26
C ASN A 50 -6.47 -8.99 -30.95
N LEU A 51 -6.83 -9.04 -29.68
CA LEU A 51 -8.00 -9.76 -29.20
C LEU A 51 -8.95 -8.81 -28.48
N ARG A 52 -10.21 -8.82 -28.92
CA ARG A 52 -11.31 -8.14 -28.23
C ARG A 52 -12.40 -9.14 -27.90
N ILE A 53 -12.74 -9.22 -26.63
CA ILE A 53 -13.80 -10.09 -26.12
C ILE A 53 -14.81 -9.19 -25.40
N SER A 54 -16.07 -9.21 -25.79
CA SER A 54 -17.09 -8.47 -25.05
C SER A 54 -17.47 -9.23 -23.79
N GLU A 55 -17.84 -10.51 -23.91
CA GLU A 55 -18.25 -11.32 -22.78
C GLU A 55 -17.68 -12.75 -22.83
N SER A 56 -17.24 -13.25 -21.67
CA SER A 56 -16.91 -14.67 -21.55
C SER A 56 -17.07 -15.23 -20.14
N GLN A 57 -17.62 -16.44 -19.98
CA GLN A 57 -17.66 -17.05 -18.64
C GLN A 57 -16.30 -17.56 -18.18
N SER A 58 -15.58 -18.29 -19.03
CA SER A 58 -14.27 -18.84 -18.73
C SER A 58 -13.31 -18.67 -19.91
N LEU A 59 -12.22 -17.95 -19.68
CA LEU A 59 -11.24 -17.63 -20.70
C LEU A 59 -9.83 -18.02 -20.27
N ARG A 60 -9.14 -18.73 -21.17
CA ARG A 60 -7.72 -19.05 -21.04
C ARG A 60 -6.96 -18.52 -22.26
N ILE A 61 -5.97 -17.68 -22.02
CA ILE A 61 -5.12 -17.11 -23.06
C ILE A 61 -3.67 -17.36 -22.68
N SER A 62 -2.91 -17.99 -23.56
CA SER A 62 -1.48 -18.17 -23.31
C SER A 62 -0.72 -16.89 -23.63
N GLU A 63 -0.80 -16.40 -24.86
CA GLU A 63 -0.07 -15.22 -25.31
C GLU A 63 -0.95 -14.23 -26.06
N SER A 64 -0.78 -12.94 -25.77
CA SER A 64 -1.43 -11.88 -26.54
C SER A 64 -0.64 -10.59 -26.55
N GLN A 65 -0.57 -9.90 -27.69
CA GLN A 65 0.04 -8.56 -27.73
C GLN A 65 -0.92 -7.52 -27.13
N ASN A 66 -2.13 -7.40 -27.68
CA ASN A 66 -3.15 -6.47 -27.23
C ASN A 66 -4.45 -7.22 -26.90
N LEU A 67 -4.83 -7.23 -25.63
CA LEU A 67 -6.04 -7.85 -25.16
C LEU A 67 -6.98 -6.83 -24.52
N ARG A 68 -8.23 -6.82 -24.99
CA ARG A 68 -9.32 -6.06 -24.38
C ARG A 68 -10.47 -7.00 -24.05
N ILE A 69 -10.93 -6.95 -22.81
CA ILE A 69 -12.05 -7.75 -22.32
C ILE A 69 -13.03 -6.79 -21.64
N SER A 70 -14.29 -6.78 -22.04
CA SER A 70 -15.28 -5.96 -21.33
C SER A 70 -15.70 -6.67 -20.04
N GLU A 71 -16.21 -7.89 -20.12
CA GLU A 71 -16.68 -8.65 -18.95
C GLU A 71 -16.24 -10.12 -19.01
N SER A 72 -15.86 -10.67 -17.86
CA SER A 72 -15.65 -12.11 -17.73
C SER A 72 -15.79 -12.60 -16.30
N LEU A 73 -16.25 -13.83 -16.08
CA LEU A 73 -16.23 -14.41 -14.72
C LEU A 73 -14.83 -14.89 -14.36
N ASN A 74 -14.25 -15.81 -15.15
CA ASN A 74 -13.00 -16.48 -14.82
C ASN A 74 -11.95 -16.35 -15.93
N LEU A 75 -10.79 -15.82 -15.55
CA LEU A 75 -9.70 -15.52 -16.47
C LEU A 75 -8.38 -16.15 -16.01
N ARG A 76 -7.68 -16.78 -16.96
CA ARG A 76 -6.26 -17.11 -16.82
C ARG A 76 -5.52 -16.64 -18.07
N ILE A 77 -4.71 -15.60 -17.91
CA ILE A 77 -3.98 -14.97 -19.02
C ILE A 77 -2.50 -15.04 -18.67
N LEU A 78 -1.70 -15.77 -19.46
CA LEU A 78 -0.33 -16.08 -19.05
C LEU A 78 0.64 -14.94 -19.33
N LYS A 79 0.69 -14.42 -20.56
CA LYS A 79 1.67 -13.42 -21.01
C LYS A 79 1.05 -12.38 -21.96
N PRO A 80 0.20 -11.46 -21.48
CA PRO A 80 -0.21 -10.33 -22.27
C PRO A 80 0.85 -9.22 -22.24
N GLN A 81 1.14 -8.58 -23.38
CA GLN A 81 1.92 -7.34 -23.34
C GLN A 81 1.06 -6.16 -22.84
N ILE A 82 -0.13 -6.00 -23.41
CA ILE A 82 -1.08 -4.96 -23.01
C ILE A 82 -2.43 -5.62 -22.76
N LEU A 83 -2.92 -5.52 -21.53
CA LEU A 83 -4.22 -6.04 -21.15
C LEU A 83 -5.08 -4.93 -20.52
N ARG A 84 -6.28 -4.76 -21.07
CA ARG A 84 -7.33 -3.91 -20.52
C ARG A 84 -8.55 -4.76 -20.21
N ILE A 85 -9.03 -4.72 -18.97
CA ILE A 85 -10.26 -5.41 -18.58
C ILE A 85 -11.17 -4.43 -17.85
N SER A 86 -12.45 -4.38 -18.24
CA SER A 86 -13.42 -3.56 -17.50
C SER A 86 -13.87 -4.26 -16.23
N LYS A 87 -14.39 -5.48 -16.30
CA LYS A 87 -14.92 -6.17 -15.13
C LYS A 87 -14.62 -7.66 -15.14
N PHE A 88 -14.25 -8.21 -13.99
CA PHE A 88 -14.21 -9.66 -13.79
C PHE A 88 -14.37 -10.13 -12.35
N GLU A 89 -14.69 -11.41 -12.16
CA GLU A 89 -14.68 -12.01 -10.83
C GLU A 89 -13.27 -12.50 -10.46
N ASN A 90 -12.68 -13.41 -11.24
CA ASN A 90 -11.39 -14.02 -10.92
C ASN A 90 -10.40 -13.89 -12.07
N LEU A 91 -9.19 -13.40 -11.78
CA LEU A 91 -8.10 -13.34 -12.75
C LEU A 91 -6.77 -13.77 -12.13
N GLY A 92 -6.10 -14.69 -12.82
CA GLY A 92 -4.71 -15.07 -12.58
C GLY A 92 -3.81 -14.68 -13.74
N ILE A 93 -2.78 -13.88 -13.44
CA ILE A 93 -1.75 -13.46 -14.39
C ILE A 93 -0.37 -13.79 -13.79
N PRO A 94 0.34 -14.78 -14.32
CA PRO A 94 1.74 -15.01 -13.98
C PRO A 94 2.59 -13.79 -14.35
N GLU A 95 2.52 -13.33 -15.60
CA GLU A 95 3.42 -12.30 -16.12
C GLU A 95 2.65 -11.36 -17.06
N SER A 96 2.92 -10.07 -17.00
CA SER A 96 2.39 -9.08 -17.96
C SER A 96 3.30 -7.85 -18.00
N GLN A 97 3.27 -7.10 -19.11
CA GLN A 97 3.98 -5.81 -19.18
C GLN A 97 3.14 -4.63 -18.67
N ASN A 98 1.90 -4.48 -19.17
CA ASN A 98 1.01 -3.37 -18.82
C ASN A 98 -0.44 -3.82 -18.59
N LEU A 99 -0.97 -3.60 -17.38
CA LEU A 99 -2.37 -3.87 -17.05
C LEU A 99 -3.15 -2.60 -16.72
N ARG A 100 -4.38 -2.54 -17.23
CA ARG A 100 -5.41 -1.63 -16.75
C ARG A 100 -6.69 -2.40 -16.44
N ILE A 101 -7.14 -2.30 -15.20
CA ILE A 101 -8.31 -3.02 -14.70
C ILE A 101 -9.24 -2.02 -14.03
N LEU A 102 -10.50 -1.99 -14.45
CA LEU A 102 -11.48 -1.09 -13.82
C LEU A 102 -12.07 -1.73 -12.56
N GLU A 103 -12.56 -2.96 -12.64
CA GLU A 103 -13.22 -3.62 -11.51
C GLU A 103 -12.87 -5.11 -11.45
N SER A 104 -12.64 -5.60 -10.22
CA SER A 104 -12.33 -7.01 -9.96
C SER A 104 -12.81 -7.47 -8.59
N GLN A 105 -13.20 -8.73 -8.48
CA GLN A 105 -13.41 -9.36 -7.17
C GLN A 105 -12.09 -9.93 -6.62
N ASN A 106 -11.44 -10.81 -7.38
CA ASN A 106 -10.18 -11.45 -6.98
C ASN A 106 -9.15 -11.36 -8.11
N LEU A 107 -8.04 -10.67 -7.84
CA LEU A 107 -6.95 -10.51 -8.79
C LEU A 107 -5.64 -11.03 -8.18
N ARG A 108 -4.98 -11.93 -8.91
CA ARG A 108 -3.64 -12.43 -8.60
C ARG A 108 -2.70 -12.14 -9.75
N ILE A 109 -1.65 -11.37 -9.48
CA ILE A 109 -0.59 -11.04 -10.42
C ILE A 109 0.72 -11.48 -9.79
N SER A 110 1.54 -12.25 -10.50
CA SER A 110 2.90 -12.54 -9.99
C SER A 110 3.81 -11.38 -10.34
N GLU A 111 3.93 -11.03 -11.62
CA GLU A 111 4.81 -9.96 -12.07
C GLU A 111 4.13 -9.03 -13.07
N SER A 112 4.26 -7.73 -12.85
CA SER A 112 3.94 -6.73 -13.87
C SER A 112 4.65 -5.40 -13.62
N PRO A 113 5.43 -4.88 -14.58
CA PRO A 113 6.05 -3.56 -14.47
C PRO A 113 5.03 -2.45 -14.22
N ASN A 114 3.92 -2.40 -14.95
CA ASN A 114 2.96 -1.30 -14.82
C ASN A 114 1.53 -1.81 -14.60
N LEU A 115 0.93 -1.36 -13.49
CA LEU A 115 -0.40 -1.74 -13.07
C LEU A 115 -1.24 -0.51 -12.71
N GLN A 116 -2.43 -0.43 -13.29
CA GLN A 116 -3.46 0.53 -12.90
C GLN A 116 -4.75 -0.21 -12.61
N ILE A 117 -5.23 -0.10 -11.38
CA ILE A 117 -6.43 -0.79 -10.90
C ILE A 117 -7.35 0.27 -10.28
N SER A 118 -8.56 0.42 -10.81
CA SER A 118 -9.51 1.37 -10.24
C SER A 118 -10.14 0.78 -8.98
N LYS A 119 -10.73 -0.42 -9.04
CA LYS A 119 -11.39 -1.07 -7.90
C LYS A 119 -11.08 -2.56 -7.83
N SER A 120 -10.85 -3.06 -6.61
CA SER A 120 -10.67 -4.49 -6.36
C SER A 120 -11.14 -4.88 -4.96
N GLN A 121 -11.83 -6.01 -4.80
CA GLN A 121 -12.08 -6.53 -3.45
C GLN A 121 -10.82 -7.16 -2.86
N ASN A 122 -10.23 -8.13 -3.55
CA ASN A 122 -9.04 -8.84 -3.11
C ASN A 122 -7.94 -8.79 -4.17
N LEU A 123 -6.84 -8.14 -3.82
CA LEU A 123 -5.67 -8.02 -4.68
C LEU A 123 -4.44 -8.68 -4.07
N ARG A 124 -3.78 -9.54 -4.84
CA ARG A 124 -2.46 -10.09 -4.51
C ARG A 124 -1.50 -9.83 -5.66
N ILE A 125 -0.41 -9.13 -5.36
CA ILE A 125 0.64 -8.82 -6.32
C ILE A 125 1.97 -9.26 -5.70
N SER A 126 2.73 -10.11 -6.37
CA SER A 126 4.07 -10.45 -5.88
C SER A 126 5.02 -9.29 -6.18
N GLU A 127 5.13 -8.86 -7.43
CA GLU A 127 6.09 -7.84 -7.84
C GLU A 127 5.52 -6.84 -8.84
N SER A 128 5.87 -5.56 -8.65
CA SER A 128 5.56 -4.51 -9.63
C SER A 128 6.53 -3.33 -9.57
N GLN A 129 6.74 -2.65 -10.69
CA GLN A 129 7.56 -1.43 -10.71
C GLN A 129 6.69 -0.20 -10.38
N ASN A 130 5.59 -0.02 -11.10
CA ASN A 130 4.67 1.10 -10.91
C ASN A 130 3.25 0.60 -10.72
N LEU A 131 2.70 0.78 -9.52
CA LEU A 131 1.37 0.34 -9.16
C LEU A 131 0.54 1.52 -8.67
N ARG A 132 -0.62 1.71 -9.32
CA ARG A 132 -1.63 2.68 -8.91
C ARG A 132 -2.94 1.95 -8.64
N ILE A 133 -3.46 2.13 -7.44
CA ILE A 133 -4.73 1.55 -6.99
C ILE A 133 -5.59 2.69 -6.47
N SER A 134 -6.80 2.85 -7.02
CA SER A 134 -7.71 3.86 -6.48
C SER A 134 -8.42 3.34 -5.23
N GLU A 135 -9.01 2.14 -5.29
CA GLU A 135 -9.76 1.57 -4.17
C GLU A 135 -9.51 0.07 -4.03
N SER A 136 -9.31 -0.41 -2.80
CA SER A 136 -9.30 -1.85 -2.53
C SER A 136 -9.75 -2.24 -1.12
N GLN A 137 -10.50 -3.33 -0.96
CA GLN A 137 -10.84 -3.82 0.38
C GLN A 137 -9.67 -4.54 1.05
N SER A 138 -9.04 -5.49 0.35
CA SER A 138 -7.88 -6.24 0.85
C SER A 138 -6.78 -6.28 -0.18
N LEU A 139 -5.59 -5.83 0.23
CA LEU A 139 -4.43 -5.76 -0.65
C LEU A 139 -3.20 -6.38 0.02
N ARG A 140 -2.56 -7.30 -0.71
CA ARG A 140 -1.26 -7.87 -0.36
C ARG A 140 -0.27 -7.64 -1.48
N ILE A 141 0.84 -6.99 -1.15
CA ILE A 141 1.94 -6.72 -2.07
C ILE A 141 3.23 -7.18 -1.42
N SER A 142 3.99 -8.03 -2.11
CA SER A 142 5.31 -8.42 -1.62
C SER A 142 6.32 -7.32 -1.91
N GLU A 143 6.55 -6.99 -3.18
CA GLU A 143 7.57 -6.02 -3.59
C GLU A 143 7.01 -4.99 -4.56
N SER A 144 7.41 -3.74 -4.36
CA SER A 144 7.10 -2.67 -5.32
C SER A 144 8.12 -1.54 -5.29
N GLN A 145 8.38 -0.94 -6.45
CA GLN A 145 9.26 0.25 -6.51
C GLN A 145 8.45 1.51 -6.19
N ASN A 146 7.37 1.76 -6.93
CA ASN A 146 6.49 2.92 -6.77
C ASN A 146 5.04 2.47 -6.59
N LEU A 147 4.52 2.66 -5.38
CA LEU A 147 3.15 2.32 -5.02
C LEU A 147 2.36 3.58 -4.63
N ARG A 148 1.23 3.78 -5.29
CA ARG A 148 0.24 4.80 -4.93
C ARG A 148 -1.12 4.15 -4.71
N ILE A 149 -1.68 4.36 -3.53
CA ILE A 149 -3.00 3.86 -3.15
C ILE A 149 -3.83 5.06 -2.67
N SER A 150 -4.99 5.29 -3.26
CA SER A 150 -5.88 6.34 -2.75
C SER A 150 -6.58 5.84 -1.48
N GLU A 151 -7.32 4.74 -1.57
CA GLU A 151 -8.11 4.23 -0.46
C GLU A 151 -8.00 2.70 -0.33
N SER A 152 -7.88 2.22 0.92
CA SER A 152 -8.00 0.80 1.21
C SER A 152 -8.43 0.49 2.63
N LEU A 153 -9.13 -0.64 2.86
CA LEU A 153 -9.43 -1.06 4.24
C LEU A 153 -8.22 -1.78 4.86
N ASN A 154 -7.75 -2.87 4.24
CA ASN A 154 -6.73 -3.74 4.83
C ASN A 154 -5.54 -3.95 3.90
N LEU A 155 -4.37 -3.54 4.38
CA LEU A 155 -3.13 -3.55 3.62
C LEU A 155 -2.03 -4.37 4.31
N ARG A 156 -1.35 -5.21 3.53
CA ARG A 156 -0.06 -5.80 3.90
C ARG A 156 0.92 -5.60 2.77
N ILE A 157 1.93 -4.75 2.99
CA ILE A 157 2.91 -4.38 1.97
C ILE A 157 4.29 -4.68 2.55
N LEU A 158 5.05 -5.59 1.94
CA LEU A 158 6.26 -6.11 2.58
C LEU A 158 7.48 -5.24 2.36
N LYS A 159 7.79 -4.88 1.11
CA LYS A 159 9.01 -4.14 0.72
C LYS A 159 8.75 -3.12 -0.39
N PRO A 160 8.03 -2.01 -0.13
CA PRO A 160 7.95 -0.91 -1.07
C PRO A 160 9.18 0.00 -0.94
N GLN A 161 9.78 0.42 -2.05
CA GLN A 161 10.76 1.51 -2.00
C GLN A 161 10.09 2.85 -1.74
N ILE A 162 9.05 3.18 -2.52
CA ILE A 162 8.27 4.41 -2.36
C ILE A 162 6.80 4.05 -2.26
N LEU A 163 6.18 4.40 -1.14
CA LEU A 163 4.76 4.18 -0.91
C LEU A 163 4.07 5.49 -0.51
N ARG A 164 3.02 5.83 -1.27
CA ARG A 164 2.10 6.93 -0.95
C ARG A 164 0.71 6.36 -0.77
N ILE A 165 0.10 6.63 0.39
CA ILE A 165 -1.28 6.23 0.67
C ILE A 165 -2.07 7.44 1.18
N SER A 166 -3.25 7.69 0.60
CA SER A 166 -4.11 8.75 1.11
C SER A 166 -4.87 8.29 2.35
N LYS A 167 -5.62 7.18 2.28
CA LYS A 167 -6.43 6.73 3.42
C LYS A 167 -6.42 5.21 3.56
N PHE A 168 -6.32 4.73 4.81
CA PHE A 168 -6.61 3.34 5.12
C PHE A 168 -7.07 3.08 6.55
N GLU A 169 -7.67 1.91 6.79
CA GLU A 169 -7.97 1.45 8.14
C GLU A 169 -6.77 0.74 8.76
N ASN A 170 -6.31 -0.37 8.18
CA ASN A 170 -5.23 -1.17 8.75
C ASN A 170 -4.08 -1.36 7.75
N LEU A 171 -2.85 -1.08 8.18
CA LEU A 171 -1.65 -1.32 7.39
C LEU A 171 -0.52 -1.92 8.23
N GLY A 172 0.04 -3.03 7.73
CA GLY A 172 1.28 -3.62 8.23
C GLY A 172 2.39 -3.54 7.18
N ILE A 173 3.50 -2.93 7.57
CA ILE A 173 4.72 -2.81 6.75
C ILE A 173 5.91 -3.30 7.59
N PRO A 174 6.48 -4.48 7.27
CA PRO A 174 7.74 -4.91 7.85
C PRO A 174 8.88 -3.96 7.46
N GLU A 175 9.02 -3.63 6.18
CA GLU A 175 10.18 -2.87 5.71
C GLU A 175 9.76 -1.91 4.59
N SER A 176 10.28 -0.70 4.59
CA SER A 176 10.12 0.25 3.48
C SER A 176 11.21 1.31 3.50
N GLN A 177 11.49 1.97 2.37
CA GLN A 177 12.46 3.07 2.35
C GLN A 177 11.82 4.44 2.64
N ASN A 178 10.75 4.77 1.89
CA ASN A 178 10.08 6.06 1.98
C ASN A 178 8.55 5.90 2.01
N LEU A 179 7.93 6.31 3.12
CA LEU A 179 6.47 6.34 3.25
C LEU A 179 5.92 7.77 3.37
N ARG A 180 4.80 8.01 2.68
CA ARG A 180 3.93 9.16 2.91
C ARG A 180 2.49 8.69 3.09
N ILE A 181 1.91 9.01 4.24
CA ILE A 181 0.57 8.60 4.62
C ILE A 181 -0.21 9.85 5.04
N LEU A 182 -1.38 10.07 4.43
CA LEU A 182 -2.23 11.20 4.83
C LEU A 182 -3.12 10.85 6.03
N GLU A 183 -3.84 9.74 5.98
CA GLU A 183 -4.77 9.35 7.03
C GLU A 183 -4.75 7.84 7.28
N SER A 184 -4.77 7.45 8.56
CA SER A 184 -4.78 6.04 8.96
C SER A 184 -5.52 5.80 10.27
N GLN A 185 -6.15 4.63 10.43
CA GLN A 185 -6.69 4.21 11.73
C GLN A 185 -5.61 3.46 12.53
N ASN A 186 -5.06 2.37 11.97
CA ASN A 186 -4.04 1.55 12.61
C ASN A 186 -2.87 1.30 11.65
N LEU A 187 -1.69 1.78 12.02
CA LEU A 187 -0.46 1.57 11.25
C LEU A 187 0.60 0.88 12.12
N ARG A 188 1.17 -0.19 11.57
CA ARG A 188 2.33 -0.87 12.14
C ARG A 188 3.46 -0.88 11.12
N ILE A 189 4.59 -0.31 11.51
CA ILE A 189 5.82 -0.29 10.72
C ILE A 189 6.92 -0.92 11.57
N SER A 190 7.62 -1.94 11.07
CA SER A 190 8.83 -2.40 11.75
C SER A 190 9.96 -1.44 11.43
N GLU A 191 10.33 -1.26 10.17
CA GLU A 191 11.47 -0.45 9.77
C GLU A 191 11.15 0.49 8.60
N SER A 192 11.53 1.77 8.76
CA SER A 192 11.57 2.71 7.63
C SER A 192 12.50 3.90 7.87
N PRO A 193 13.50 4.13 7.00
CA PRO A 193 14.36 5.31 7.09
C PRO A 193 13.58 6.62 7.08
N ASN A 194 12.61 6.81 6.16
CA ASN A 194 11.89 8.09 6.05
C ASN A 194 10.38 7.91 6.09
N LEU A 195 9.74 8.55 7.08
CA LEU A 195 8.31 8.47 7.33
C LEU A 195 7.69 9.87 7.46
N GLN A 196 6.62 10.10 6.70
CA GLN A 196 5.77 11.27 6.87
C GLN A 196 4.32 10.84 7.02
N ILE A 197 3.71 11.19 8.15
CA ILE A 197 2.34 10.84 8.49
C ILE A 197 1.60 12.12 8.85
N SER A 198 0.53 12.45 8.13
CA SER A 198 -0.27 13.63 8.46
C SER A 198 -1.18 13.34 9.65
N LYS A 199 -2.01 12.29 9.58
CA LYS A 199 -2.96 11.94 10.65
C LYS A 199 -3.01 10.45 10.92
N SER A 200 -3.10 10.08 12.19
CA SER A 200 -3.37 8.70 12.58
C SER A 200 -4.07 8.56 13.93
N GLN A 201 -4.89 7.53 14.09
CA GLN A 201 -5.35 7.16 15.44
C GLN A 201 -4.29 6.38 16.20
N ASN A 202 -3.86 5.23 15.68
CA ASN A 202 -2.90 4.34 16.36
C ASN A 202 -1.68 4.05 15.49
N LEU A 203 -0.52 4.48 15.98
CA LEU A 203 0.77 4.29 15.33
C LEU A 203 1.69 3.42 16.19
N ARG A 204 2.27 2.38 15.58
CA ARG A 204 3.38 1.62 16.16
C ARG A 204 4.52 1.55 15.16
N ILE A 205 5.68 2.07 15.55
CA ILE A 205 6.88 2.10 14.72
C ILE A 205 8.03 1.52 15.55
N SER A 206 8.70 0.49 15.04
CA SER A 206 9.84 -0.09 15.77
C SER A 206 11.08 0.78 15.55
N GLU A 207 11.43 1.06 14.30
CA GLU A 207 12.62 1.84 13.96
C GLU A 207 12.36 2.82 12.81
N SER A 208 12.93 4.03 12.95
CA SER A 208 12.98 5.01 11.86
C SER A 208 14.15 5.98 11.98
N GLN A 209 14.70 6.46 10.87
CA GLN A 209 15.72 7.52 10.91
C GLN A 209 15.09 8.90 10.98
N ASN A 210 14.17 9.21 10.07
CA ASN A 210 13.50 10.50 10.00
C ASN A 210 11.99 10.31 10.00
N LEU A 211 11.35 10.69 11.09
CA LEU A 211 9.91 10.56 11.27
C LEU A 211 9.28 11.93 11.54
N ARG A 212 8.28 12.27 10.72
CA ARG A 212 7.44 13.46 10.89
C ARG A 212 5.99 13.04 11.02
N ILE A 213 5.37 13.44 12.11
CA ILE A 213 3.96 13.18 12.40
C ILE A 213 3.28 14.52 12.69
N SER A 214 2.24 14.87 11.95
CA SER A 214 1.49 16.09 12.25
C SER A 214 0.52 15.84 13.41
N GLU A 215 -0.30 14.79 13.35
CA GLU A 215 -1.30 14.51 14.38
C GLU A 215 -1.39 13.00 14.66
N SER A 216 -1.45 12.63 15.94
CA SER A 216 -1.74 11.24 16.34
C SER A 216 -2.48 11.10 17.67
N GLN A 217 -3.44 10.18 17.80
CA GLN A 217 -4.08 9.93 19.11
C GLN A 217 -3.19 9.08 20.02
N SER A 218 -2.64 7.98 19.51
CA SER A 218 -1.72 7.11 20.24
C SER A 218 -0.54 6.73 19.37
N LEU A 219 0.67 6.99 19.89
CA LEU A 219 1.92 6.69 19.20
C LEU A 219 2.86 5.91 20.11
N ARG A 220 3.37 4.80 19.59
CA ARG A 220 4.46 4.03 20.20
C ARG A 220 5.63 3.95 19.24
N ILE A 221 6.79 4.40 19.69
CA ILE A 221 8.04 4.34 18.92
C ILE A 221 9.10 3.69 19.80
N SER A 222 9.75 2.63 19.30
CA SER A 222 10.88 2.05 20.02
C SER A 222 12.12 2.91 19.80
N GLU A 223 12.57 3.05 18.55
CA GLU A 223 13.83 3.73 18.24
C GLU A 223 13.64 4.76 17.11
N SER A 224 14.28 5.92 17.27
CA SER A 224 14.33 6.89 16.18
C SER A 224 15.55 7.82 16.28
N GLN A 225 16.10 8.24 15.13
CA GLN A 225 17.16 9.26 15.14
C GLN A 225 16.56 10.67 15.23
N ASN A 226 15.71 11.04 14.28
CA ASN A 226 15.08 12.36 14.20
C ASN A 226 13.56 12.23 14.19
N LEU A 227 12.94 12.62 15.29
CA LEU A 227 11.49 12.59 15.47
C LEU A 227 10.92 14.00 15.65
N ARG A 228 9.95 14.34 14.81
CA ARG A 228 9.16 15.57 14.93
C ARG A 228 7.68 15.23 15.00
N ILE A 229 7.02 15.69 16.06
CA ILE A 229 5.60 15.51 16.27
C ILE A 229 4.99 16.88 16.50
N SER A 230 3.99 17.28 15.73
CA SER A 230 3.28 18.53 16.01
C SER A 230 2.33 18.32 17.19
N GLU A 231 1.39 17.38 17.08
CA GLU A 231 0.36 17.15 18.09
C GLU A 231 0.13 15.68 18.36
N SER A 232 -0.03 15.31 19.64
CA SER A 232 -0.51 13.98 20.00
C SER A 232 -1.19 13.91 21.36
N LEU A 233 -2.12 12.99 21.57
CA LEU A 233 -2.67 12.76 22.92
C LEU A 233 -1.71 11.91 23.76
N ASN A 234 -1.41 10.69 23.31
CA ASN A 234 -0.66 9.72 24.10
C ASN A 234 0.58 9.20 23.37
N LEU A 235 1.74 9.45 23.97
CA LEU A 235 3.05 9.11 23.43
C LEU A 235 3.82 8.16 24.35
N ARG A 236 4.40 7.12 23.76
CA ARG A 236 5.45 6.31 24.39
C ARG A 236 6.60 6.16 23.42
N ILE A 237 7.71 6.81 23.72
CA ILE A 237 8.89 6.86 22.84
C ILE A 237 10.08 6.36 23.64
N LEU A 238 10.70 5.25 23.24
CA LEU A 238 11.68 4.57 24.10
C LEU A 238 13.09 5.18 24.01
N LYS A 239 13.62 5.32 22.79
CA LYS A 239 15.01 5.77 22.56
C LYS A 239 15.13 6.70 21.33
N PRO A 240 14.65 7.96 21.41
CA PRO A 240 14.91 8.95 20.39
C PRO A 240 16.28 9.61 20.61
N GLN A 241 17.08 9.80 19.55
CA GLN A 241 18.27 10.65 19.64
C GLN A 241 17.88 12.13 19.68
N ILE A 242 17.04 12.57 18.74
CA ILE A 242 16.53 13.93 18.66
C ILE A 242 15.01 13.90 18.56
N LEU A 243 14.34 14.47 19.56
CA LEU A 243 12.88 14.58 19.59
C LEU A 243 12.45 16.03 19.75
N ARG A 244 11.58 16.47 18.84
CA ARG A 244 10.87 17.74 18.93
C ARG A 244 9.37 17.49 18.96
N ILE A 245 8.70 17.98 19.98
CA ILE A 245 7.24 17.89 20.10
C ILE A 245 6.65 19.26 20.38
N SER A 246 5.63 19.67 19.62
CA SER A 246 4.93 20.93 19.91
C SER A 246 3.92 20.75 21.04
N LYS A 247 3.00 19.79 20.95
CA LYS A 247 1.96 19.63 21.97
C LYS A 247 1.62 18.18 22.24
N PHE A 248 1.44 17.83 23.51
CA PHE A 248 0.84 16.55 23.89
C PHE A 248 0.13 16.53 25.25
N GLU A 249 -0.73 15.53 25.48
CA GLU A 249 -1.31 15.28 26.81
C GLU A 249 -0.37 14.42 27.66
N ASN A 250 -0.02 13.22 27.23
CA ASN A 250 0.79 12.28 28.00
C ASN A 250 2.01 11.79 27.21
N LEU A 251 3.20 11.88 27.79
CA LEU A 251 4.42 11.34 27.21
C LEU A 251 5.26 10.60 28.27
N GLY A 252 5.65 9.38 27.94
CA GLY A 252 6.65 8.60 28.66
C GLY A 252 7.89 8.34 27.81
N ILE A 253 9.05 8.76 28.31
CA ILE A 253 10.36 8.52 27.71
C ILE A 253 11.28 7.91 28.76
N PRO A 254 11.67 6.63 28.62
CA PRO A 254 12.72 6.04 29.45
C PRO A 254 14.06 6.73 29.21
N GLU A 255 14.50 6.83 27.95
CA GLU A 255 15.84 7.28 27.60
C GLU A 255 15.79 8.15 26.34
N SER A 256 16.59 9.22 26.29
CA SER A 256 16.76 10.05 25.09
C SER A 256 18.04 10.86 25.17
N GLN A 257 18.50 11.44 24.05
CA GLN A 257 19.67 12.33 24.06
C GLN A 257 19.28 13.81 24.10
N ASN A 258 18.46 14.26 23.13
CA ASN A 258 18.08 15.66 22.97
C ASN A 258 16.57 15.81 22.82
N LEU A 259 15.95 16.50 23.78
CA LEU A 259 14.51 16.73 23.82
C LEU A 259 14.19 18.23 23.77
N LYS A 260 13.27 18.61 22.87
CA LYS A 260 12.64 19.92 22.86
C LYS A 260 11.12 19.79 22.84
N ILE A 261 10.47 20.30 23.87
CA ILE A 261 9.02 20.22 24.08
C ILE A 261 8.47 21.62 24.29
N LEU A 262 7.44 21.99 23.53
CA LEU A 262 6.80 23.31 23.70
C LEU A 262 5.69 23.25 24.78
N GLU A 263 4.73 22.34 24.67
CA GLU A 263 3.59 22.25 25.58
C GLU A 263 3.26 20.80 25.93
N SER A 264 2.96 20.56 27.21
CA SER A 264 2.57 19.24 27.72
C SER A 264 1.64 19.30 28.92
N GLN A 265 0.77 18.30 29.10
CA GLN A 265 0.07 18.12 30.38
C GLN A 265 0.88 17.25 31.35
N ASN A 266 1.22 16.03 30.95
CA ASN A 266 1.94 15.06 31.78
C ASN A 266 3.16 14.52 31.04
N LEU A 267 4.36 14.80 31.56
CA LEU A 267 5.61 14.32 31.01
C LEU A 267 6.39 13.54 32.06
N ARG A 268 6.81 12.33 31.69
CA ARG A 268 7.71 11.48 32.48
C ARG A 268 8.94 11.15 31.65
N ILE A 269 10.10 11.56 32.13
CA ILE A 269 11.40 11.28 31.53
C ILE A 269 12.27 10.62 32.60
N SER A 270 12.87 9.47 32.29
CA SER A 270 13.86 8.89 33.21
C SER A 270 15.20 9.55 32.97
N GLU A 271 15.73 9.47 31.74
CA GLU A 271 17.05 10.00 31.40
C GLU A 271 17.02 10.84 30.12
N SER A 272 17.59 12.04 30.19
CA SER A 272 17.85 12.89 29.03
C SER A 272 18.98 13.88 29.32
N PRO A 273 20.16 13.77 28.67
CA PRO A 273 21.26 14.74 28.82
C PRO A 273 20.85 16.19 28.58
N ASN A 274 20.08 16.45 27.50
CA ASN A 274 19.68 17.80 27.10
C ASN A 274 18.16 17.89 26.97
N LEU A 275 17.52 18.62 27.89
CA LEU A 275 16.07 18.74 27.95
C LEU A 275 15.65 20.22 27.99
N GLN A 276 14.86 20.63 26.99
CA GLN A 276 14.25 21.95 26.93
C GLN A 276 12.72 21.82 26.91
N ILE A 277 12.07 22.42 27.90
CA ILE A 277 10.61 22.43 28.04
C ILE A 277 10.14 23.87 28.19
N SER A 278 9.24 24.33 27.31
CA SER A 278 8.65 25.66 27.46
C SER A 278 7.54 25.65 28.51
N LYS A 279 6.54 24.77 28.38
CA LYS A 279 5.40 24.71 29.30
C LYS A 279 4.99 23.28 29.64
N SER A 280 4.67 23.05 30.91
CA SER A 280 4.06 21.81 31.35
C SER A 280 3.17 21.96 32.58
N GLN A 281 2.14 21.13 32.72
CA GLN A 281 1.40 21.04 33.99
C GLN A 281 2.16 20.16 34.99
N ASN A 282 2.47 18.92 34.61
CA ASN A 282 3.09 17.91 35.48
C ASN A 282 4.36 17.34 34.85
N LEU A 283 5.50 17.61 35.48
CA LEU A 283 6.83 17.14 35.09
C LEU A 283 7.40 16.18 36.14
N ARG A 284 7.84 15.01 35.68
CA ARG A 284 8.69 14.09 36.45
C ARG A 284 9.93 13.74 35.64
N ILE A 285 11.08 14.09 36.18
CA ILE A 285 12.39 13.86 35.55
C ILE A 285 13.26 13.14 36.58
N SER A 286 13.85 11.99 36.23
CA SER A 286 14.83 11.36 37.13
C SER A 286 16.17 12.05 36.98
N GLU A 287 16.72 12.10 35.76
CA GLU A 287 18.07 12.61 35.48
C GLU A 287 18.10 13.48 34.21
N SER A 288 18.60 14.72 34.36
CA SER A 288 18.87 15.62 33.24
C SER A 288 19.93 16.67 33.62
N PRO A 289 21.21 16.50 33.23
CA PRO A 289 22.28 17.44 33.55
C PRO A 289 22.07 18.83 32.93
N ASN A 290 21.54 18.91 31.71
CA ASN A 290 21.24 20.18 31.05
C ASN A 290 19.72 20.38 30.90
N LEU A 291 19.06 20.70 32.02
CA LEU A 291 17.63 20.96 32.08
C LEU A 291 17.34 22.46 31.89
N ARG A 292 16.35 22.79 31.07
CA ARG A 292 15.76 24.14 30.98
C ARG A 292 14.25 24.05 30.93
N ILE A 293 13.59 24.67 31.90
CA ILE A 293 12.13 24.72 32.00
C ILE A 293 11.71 26.19 32.13
N SER A 294 10.82 26.67 31.26
CA SER A 294 10.30 28.05 31.38
C SER A 294 9.11 28.15 32.33
N GLU A 295 8.16 27.22 32.26
CA GLU A 295 6.95 27.22 33.10
C GLU A 295 6.53 25.78 33.45
N SER A 296 6.31 25.52 34.74
CA SER A 296 5.71 24.27 35.21
C SER A 296 4.84 24.48 36.45
N GLN A 297 3.64 23.88 36.48
CA GLN A 297 2.77 23.93 37.67
C GLN A 297 3.22 22.95 38.76
N SER A 298 3.66 21.75 38.37
CA SER A 298 4.17 20.71 39.27
C SER A 298 5.43 20.10 38.69
N LEU A 299 6.54 20.21 39.42
CA LEU A 299 7.86 19.72 39.02
C LEU A 299 8.42 18.78 40.08
N ARG A 300 8.85 17.59 39.66
CA ARG A 300 9.64 16.67 40.47
C ARG A 300 10.90 16.26 39.72
N ILE A 301 12.05 16.52 40.31
CA ILE A 301 13.36 16.18 39.78
C ILE A 301 14.11 15.40 40.87
N SER A 302 14.68 14.25 40.50
CA SER A 302 15.51 13.48 41.44
C SER A 302 16.95 13.98 41.42
N GLU A 303 17.55 14.11 40.23
CA GLU A 303 18.91 14.61 40.03
C GLU A 303 19.02 15.55 38.82
N SER A 304 19.53 16.76 39.04
CA SER A 304 19.91 17.69 37.96
C SER A 304 21.05 18.60 38.43
N GLN A 305 22.02 18.84 37.55
CA GLN A 305 23.19 19.67 37.84
C GLN A 305 22.93 21.16 37.60
N ASN A 306 21.93 21.50 36.77
CA ASN A 306 21.63 22.86 36.35
C ASN A 306 20.11 23.07 36.33
N LEU A 307 19.57 23.69 37.38
CA LEU A 307 18.19 24.18 37.44
C LEU A 307 18.13 25.66 37.10
#